data_AF-Q8T4X5-F1
#
_entry.id   AF-Q8T4X5-F1
#
_cell.length_a   1.000
_cell.length_b   1.000
_cell.length_c   1.000
_cell.angle_alpha   90.00
_cell.angle_beta   90.00
_cell.angle_gamma   90.00
#
_symmetry.space_group_name_H-M   'P 1'
#
loop_
_entity.id
_entity.type
_entity.pdbx_description
1 polymer ?
#
loop_
_entity_poly.entity_id
_entity_poly.type
_entity_poly.pdbx_seq_one_letter_code
_entity_poly.pdbx_strand_id
1 'polypeptide(L)'
;DIGDIVRGRDLFYGNTQEKTKREQLDKKLKTIFAKIHGNLRNGVKSRYNDDDPDFFKLREDWWTANRHTVWKAITCDVKSGSQYFRQTCGKNDTRTGEDCRCTKPNADQVPTYFDYVPQYLR
;
A
#
# COMPACT_ATOMS: atom_id res chain seq x y z
N ASP A 1 -4.74 -4.51 -3.43
CA ASP A 1 -3.65 -5.43 -3.85
C ASP A 1 -2.25 -4.86 -3.77
N ILE A 2 -1.92 -3.71 -4.38
CA ILE A 2 -0.55 -3.14 -4.35
C ILE A 2 0.03 -3.09 -2.92
N GLY A 3 -0.77 -2.68 -1.93
CA GLY A 3 -0.35 -2.68 -0.53
C GLY A 3 0.04 -4.07 -0.01
N ASP A 4 -0.69 -5.13 -0.38
CA ASP A 4 -0.37 -6.50 0.02
C ASP A 4 0.90 -7.01 -0.67
N ILE A 5 1.15 -6.59 -1.91
CA ILE A 5 2.39 -6.91 -2.63
C ILE A 5 3.58 -6.31 -1.88
N VAL A 6 3.51 -5.00 -1.57
CA VAL A 6 4.57 -4.28 -0.84
C VAL A 6 4.79 -4.89 0.55
N ARG A 7 3.72 -5.32 1.22
CA ARG A 7 3.77 -5.91 2.58
C ARG A 7 4.06 -7.40 2.61
N GLY A 8 4.12 -8.08 1.47
CA GLY A 8 4.32 -9.54 1.40
C GLY A 8 3.11 -10.37 1.84
N ARG A 9 1.88 -9.81 1.79
CA ARG A 9 0.62 -10.48 2.17
C ARG A 9 -0.21 -10.98 1.00
N ASP A 10 0.23 -10.71 -0.23
CA ASP A 10 -0.51 -11.06 -1.43
C ASP A 10 -0.46 -12.56 -1.70
N LEU A 11 -1.63 -13.17 -1.85
CA LEU A 11 -1.89 -14.60 -2.02
C LEU A 11 -1.89 -15.03 -3.49
N PHE A 12 -1.72 -14.11 -4.43
CA PHE A 12 -1.77 -14.43 -5.86
C PHE A 12 -0.45 -15.04 -6.35
N TYR A 13 -0.46 -16.34 -6.60
CA TYR A 13 0.68 -17.08 -7.16
C TYR A 13 0.59 -17.31 -8.68
N GLY A 14 -0.58 -17.07 -9.28
CA GLY A 14 -0.80 -17.13 -10.72
C GLY A 14 -0.46 -18.49 -11.36
N ASN A 15 -0.25 -18.48 -12.68
CA ASN A 15 0.32 -19.63 -13.40
C ASN A 15 1.85 -19.73 -13.19
N THR A 16 2.49 -20.81 -13.66
CA THR A 16 3.94 -21.02 -13.47
C THR A 16 4.82 -19.84 -13.93
N GLN A 17 4.43 -19.16 -15.00
CA GLN A 17 5.17 -18.00 -15.51
C GLN A 17 5.02 -16.78 -14.59
N GLU A 18 3.81 -16.54 -14.08
CA GLU A 18 3.51 -15.47 -13.13
C GLU A 18 4.21 -15.70 -11.79
N LYS A 19 4.26 -16.95 -11.31
CA LYS A 19 4.99 -17.34 -10.11
C LYS A 19 6.46 -16.95 -10.18
N THR A 20 7.14 -17.26 -11.28
CA THR A 20 8.57 -16.89 -11.46
C THR A 20 8.77 -15.37 -11.44
N LYS A 21 7.92 -14.60 -12.12
CA LYS A 21 7.96 -13.13 -12.07
C LYS A 21 7.71 -12.62 -10.66
N ARG A 22 6.84 -13.30 -9.91
CA ARG A 22 6.51 -12.94 -8.53
C ARG A 22 7.66 -13.16 -7.58
N GLU A 23 8.34 -14.30 -7.68
CA GLU A 23 9.55 -14.58 -6.90
C GLU A 23 10.66 -13.56 -7.19
N GLN A 24 10.80 -13.14 -8.45
CA GLN A 24 11.74 -12.07 -8.81
C GLN A 24 11.37 -10.72 -8.18
N LEU A 25 10.07 -10.37 -8.19
CA LEU A 25 9.57 -9.16 -7.55
C LEU A 25 9.81 -9.19 -6.04
N ASP A 26 9.47 -10.28 -5.37
CA ASP A 26 9.64 -10.42 -3.93
C ASP A 26 11.12 -10.36 -3.52
N LYS A 27 12.03 -11.02 -4.27
CA LYS A 27 13.48 -10.90 -4.06
C LYS A 27 13.97 -9.45 -4.18
N LYS A 28 13.45 -8.69 -5.15
CA LYS A 28 13.79 -7.26 -5.31
C LYS A 28 13.27 -6.44 -4.13
N LEU A 29 12.03 -6.68 -3.68
CA LEU A 29 11.48 -6.00 -2.51
C LEU A 29 12.29 -6.32 -1.25
N LYS A 30 12.68 -7.59 -1.02
CA LYS A 30 13.53 -7.98 0.12
C LYS A 30 14.87 -7.25 0.09
N THR A 31 15.49 -7.17 -1.09
CA THR A 31 16.74 -6.42 -1.29
C THR A 31 16.57 -4.92 -0.98
N ILE A 32 15.47 -4.31 -1.40
CA ILE A 32 15.18 -2.89 -1.13
C ILE A 32 14.98 -2.67 0.37
N PHE A 33 14.15 -3.48 1.03
CA PHE A 33 13.88 -3.34 2.46
C PHE A 33 15.08 -3.66 3.34
N ALA A 34 15.95 -4.59 2.93
CA ALA A 34 17.24 -4.81 3.59
C ALA A 34 18.14 -3.55 3.54
N LYS A 35 18.19 -2.86 2.39
CA LYS A 35 18.92 -1.58 2.26
C LYS A 35 18.29 -0.48 3.10
N ILE A 36 16.96 -0.39 3.13
CA ILE A 36 16.24 0.59 3.96
C ILE A 36 16.56 0.34 5.44
N HIS A 37 16.44 -0.91 5.91
CA HIS A 37 16.77 -1.33 7.28
C HIS A 37 18.23 -1.02 7.64
N GLY A 38 19.15 -1.32 6.72
CA GLY A 38 20.58 -1.03 6.87
C GLY A 38 20.88 0.46 7.09
N ASN A 39 20.09 1.34 6.48
CA ASN A 39 20.23 2.79 6.55
C ASN A 39 19.43 3.45 7.70
N LEU A 40 18.68 2.68 8.49
CA LEU A 40 17.97 3.22 9.66
C LEU A 40 18.96 3.65 10.76
N ARG A 41 18.62 4.72 11.47
CA ARG A 41 19.37 5.14 12.68
C ARG A 41 19.32 4.02 13.72
N ASN A 42 20.41 3.81 14.46
CA ASN A 42 20.58 2.67 15.39
C ASN A 42 19.40 2.45 16.36
N GLY A 43 18.84 3.52 16.94
CA GLY A 43 17.69 3.41 17.86
C GLY A 43 16.34 3.10 17.20
N VAL A 44 16.22 3.28 15.88
CA VAL A 44 15.03 2.91 15.09
C VAL A 44 15.19 1.50 14.54
N LYS A 45 16.40 1.14 14.12
CA LYS A 45 16.72 -0.17 13.56
C LYS A 45 16.33 -1.31 14.51
N SER A 46 16.56 -1.15 15.82
CA SER A 46 16.19 -2.13 16.84
C SER A 46 14.69 -2.43 16.90
N ARG A 47 13.81 -1.51 16.47
CA ARG A 47 12.36 -1.73 16.40
C ARG A 47 11.94 -2.70 15.30
N TYR A 48 12.85 -2.95 14.35
CA TYR A 48 12.66 -3.79 13.16
C TYR A 48 13.71 -4.91 13.08
N ASN A 49 14.31 -5.29 14.21
CA ASN A 49 15.20 -6.45 14.30
C ASN A 49 14.40 -7.73 14.60
N ASP A 50 13.26 -7.90 13.93
CA ASP A 50 12.58 -9.18 13.97
C ASP A 50 13.53 -10.18 13.25
N ASP A 51 13.69 -11.41 13.76
CA ASP A 51 14.53 -12.47 13.14
C ASP A 51 14.02 -12.92 11.75
N ASP A 52 13.10 -12.15 11.18
CA ASP A 52 12.41 -12.40 9.93
C ASP A 52 13.14 -11.70 8.76
N PRO A 53 13.70 -12.45 7.81
CA PRO A 53 14.41 -11.90 6.65
C PRO A 53 13.49 -11.09 5.70
N ASP A 54 12.18 -11.11 5.92
CA ASP A 54 11.20 -10.51 5.03
C ASP A 54 10.77 -9.10 5.48
N PHE A 55 11.24 -8.65 6.64
CA PHE A 55 11.05 -7.28 7.15
C PHE A 55 9.57 -6.87 7.26
N PHE A 56 8.66 -7.79 7.58
CA PHE A 56 7.22 -7.56 7.52
C PHE A 56 6.78 -6.29 8.28
N LYS A 57 7.25 -6.10 9.51
CA LYS A 57 6.91 -4.91 10.32
C LYS A 57 7.38 -3.60 9.68
N LEU A 58 8.59 -3.58 9.12
CA LEU A 58 9.11 -2.42 8.40
C LEU A 58 8.30 -2.14 7.12
N ARG A 59 7.88 -3.20 6.40
CA ARG A 59 7.03 -3.07 5.21
C ARG A 59 5.63 -2.53 5.53
N GLU A 60 5.02 -2.97 6.63
CA GLU A 60 3.74 -2.46 7.13
C GLU A 60 3.81 -0.97 7.47
N ASP A 61 4.82 -0.58 8.26
CA ASP A 61 5.02 0.81 8.67
C ASP A 61 5.33 1.70 7.46
N TRP A 62 6.15 1.20 6.53
CA TRP A 62 6.45 1.91 5.29
C TRP A 62 5.19 2.12 4.45
N TRP A 63 4.34 1.09 4.31
CA TRP A 63 3.07 1.24 3.59
C TRP A 63 2.17 2.26 4.29
N THR A 64 2.01 2.16 5.60
CA THR A 64 1.20 3.10 6.40
C THR A 64 1.66 4.53 6.22
N ALA A 65 2.98 4.77 6.23
CA ALA A 65 3.57 6.09 6.05
C ALA A 65 3.41 6.63 4.62
N ASN A 66 3.41 5.78 3.58
CA ASN A 66 3.49 6.22 2.18
C ASN A 66 2.20 6.01 1.35
N ARG A 67 1.19 5.29 1.88
CA ARG A 67 -0.06 4.94 1.15
C ARG A 67 -0.77 6.14 0.54
N HIS A 68 -0.69 7.32 1.18
CA HIS A 68 -1.28 8.56 0.71
C HIS A 68 -0.62 9.05 -0.60
N THR A 69 0.70 8.94 -0.70
CA THR A 69 1.45 9.31 -1.91
C THR A 69 1.17 8.31 -3.04
N VAL A 70 1.09 7.01 -2.72
CA VAL A 70 0.72 5.98 -3.70
C VAL A 70 -0.71 6.20 -4.21
N TRP A 71 -1.65 6.51 -3.32
CA TRP A 71 -3.03 6.84 -3.68
C TRP A 71 -3.10 8.06 -4.59
N LYS A 72 -2.38 9.12 -4.25
CA LYS A 72 -2.25 10.30 -5.10
C LYS A 72 -1.79 9.89 -6.50
N ALA A 73 -0.70 9.13 -6.64
CA ALA A 73 -0.21 8.69 -7.94
C ALA A 73 -1.25 7.88 -8.74
N ILE A 74 -1.99 6.97 -8.09
CA ILE A 74 -3.05 6.16 -8.75
C ILE A 74 -4.21 7.03 -9.24
N THR A 75 -4.51 8.12 -8.54
CA THR A 75 -5.65 8.99 -8.82
C THR A 75 -5.33 10.15 -9.77
N CYS A 76 -4.08 10.28 -10.22
CA CYS A 76 -3.66 11.41 -11.06
C CYS A 76 -4.39 11.49 -12.41
N ASP A 77 -4.59 10.36 -13.08
CA ASP A 77 -5.22 10.31 -14.41
C ASP A 77 -6.71 9.99 -14.35
N VAL A 78 -7.30 9.99 -13.15
CA VAL A 78 -8.71 9.68 -12.96
C VAL A 78 -9.56 10.84 -13.51
N LYS A 79 -10.39 10.51 -14.51
CA LYS A 79 -11.24 11.48 -15.22
C LYS A 79 -12.27 12.11 -14.26
N SER A 80 -12.69 13.34 -14.61
CA SER A 80 -13.78 13.99 -13.89
C SER A 80 -15.06 13.15 -13.94
N GLY A 81 -15.75 13.01 -12.81
CA GLY A 81 -16.96 12.19 -12.65
C GLY A 81 -16.72 10.79 -12.08
N SER A 82 -15.47 10.33 -11.99
CA SER A 82 -15.13 9.12 -11.23
C SER A 82 -15.12 9.44 -9.74
N GLN A 83 -16.01 8.81 -8.99
CA GLN A 83 -16.21 9.05 -7.56
C GLN A 83 -15.91 7.77 -6.79
N TYR A 84 -15.13 7.87 -5.72
CA TYR A 84 -14.95 6.78 -4.77
C TYR A 84 -16.01 6.90 -3.67
N PHE A 85 -16.84 5.87 -3.51
CA PHE A 85 -17.83 5.86 -2.44
C PHE A 85 -17.58 4.73 -1.48
N ARG A 86 -17.62 5.09 -0.20
CA ARG A 86 -18.09 4.19 0.85
C ARG A 86 -19.36 4.80 1.42
N GLN A 87 -20.47 4.09 1.28
CA GLN A 87 -21.62 4.37 2.14
C GLN A 87 -21.17 4.06 3.57
N THR A 88 -20.83 5.09 4.33
CA THR A 88 -20.58 4.94 5.76
C THR A 88 -21.91 4.63 6.43
N CYS A 89 -21.95 3.74 7.43
CA CYS A 89 -23.13 3.59 8.29
C CYS A 89 -23.44 4.94 8.94
N GLY A 90 -24.45 5.66 8.44
CA GLY A 90 -24.77 7.03 8.83
C GLY A 90 -25.55 7.75 7.73
N LYS A 91 -26.42 8.67 8.11
CA LYS A 91 -27.43 9.31 7.23
C LYS A 91 -26.86 10.21 6.11
N ASN A 92 -25.54 10.39 6.03
CA ASN A 92 -24.89 11.32 5.10
C ASN A 92 -23.99 10.57 4.12
N ASP A 93 -24.44 10.47 2.88
CA ASP A 93 -23.68 9.91 1.74
C ASP A 93 -22.59 10.92 1.33
N THR A 94 -21.45 10.91 2.03
CA THR A 94 -20.34 11.84 1.76
C THR A 94 -19.50 11.30 0.61
N ARG A 95 -19.95 11.59 -0.61
CA ARG A 95 -19.28 11.30 -1.88
C ARG A 95 -17.87 11.89 -1.84
N THR A 96 -16.81 11.14 -2.20
CA THR A 96 -15.55 11.82 -2.55
C THR A 96 -15.81 12.55 -3.86
N GLY A 97 -16.00 13.86 -3.81
CA GLY A 97 -16.33 14.67 -4.98
C GLY A 97 -15.13 14.78 -5.93
N GLU A 98 -14.64 16.00 -6.11
CA GLU A 98 -13.42 16.24 -6.90
C GLU A 98 -12.15 16.25 -6.04
N ASP A 99 -12.27 15.97 -4.75
CA ASP A 99 -11.27 16.24 -3.71
C ASP A 99 -10.17 15.17 -3.61
N CYS A 100 -10.26 14.08 -4.39
CA CYS A 100 -9.28 13.00 -4.44
C CYS A 100 -8.53 12.97 -5.79
N ARG A 101 -8.20 14.14 -6.37
CA ARG A 101 -7.49 14.25 -7.66
C ARG A 101 -6.19 15.03 -7.50
N CYS A 102 -5.12 14.60 -8.17
CA CYS A 102 -3.75 15.10 -7.99
C CYS A 102 -3.54 16.61 -8.02
N THR A 103 -4.42 17.35 -8.72
CA THR A 103 -4.33 18.79 -8.91
C THR A 103 -5.01 19.62 -7.80
N LYS A 104 -5.73 18.97 -6.87
CA LYS A 104 -6.51 19.67 -5.83
C LYS A 104 -5.79 19.70 -4.47
N PRO A 105 -6.10 20.70 -3.62
CA PRO A 105 -5.76 20.64 -2.19
C PRO A 105 -6.32 19.36 -1.57
N ASN A 106 -5.56 18.71 -0.66
CA ASN A 106 -5.95 17.45 0.00
C ASN A 106 -6.09 16.21 -0.90
N ALA A 107 -5.44 16.20 -2.07
CA ALA A 107 -5.40 15.06 -2.99
C ALA A 107 -4.71 13.79 -2.44
N ASP A 108 -4.11 13.88 -1.26
CA ASP A 108 -3.44 12.79 -0.55
C ASP A 108 -4.37 12.01 0.39
N GLN A 109 -5.61 12.48 0.58
CA GLN A 109 -6.59 11.77 1.40
C GLN A 109 -6.97 10.43 0.75
N VAL A 110 -6.72 9.34 1.48
CA VAL A 110 -7.09 7.98 1.05
C VAL A 110 -8.46 7.65 1.63
N PRO A 111 -9.54 7.68 0.82
CA PRO A 111 -10.91 7.47 1.30
C PRO A 111 -11.24 6.00 1.57
N THR A 112 -10.29 5.09 1.32
CA THR A 112 -10.46 3.65 1.48
C THR A 112 -9.58 3.08 2.58
N TYR A 113 -10.06 1.99 3.19
CA TYR A 113 -9.29 1.12 4.08
C TYR A 113 -9.21 -0.30 3.53
N PHE A 114 -9.46 -0.52 2.22
CA PHE A 114 -9.37 -1.86 1.63
C PHE A 114 -7.97 -2.46 1.74
N ASP A 115 -6.93 -1.64 1.79
CA ASP A 115 -5.57 -2.08 2.12
C ASP A 115 -5.43 -2.59 3.56
N TYR A 116 -6.40 -2.42 4.45
CA TYR A 116 -6.42 -3.05 5.78
C TYR A 116 -7.44 -4.18 5.90
N VAL A 117 -8.14 -4.54 4.81
CA VAL A 117 -9.03 -5.70 4.74
C VAL A 117 -8.22 -6.90 4.23
N PRO A 118 -8.29 -8.08 4.90
CA PRO A 118 -7.64 -9.30 4.42
C PRO A 118 -8.00 -9.58 2.96
N GLN A 119 -7.01 -9.95 2.13
CA GLN A 119 -7.18 -10.08 0.68
C GLN A 119 -8.37 -10.96 0.27
N TYR A 120 -8.57 -12.06 0.97
CA TYR A 120 -9.66 -13.00 0.71
C TYR A 120 -11.06 -12.38 0.85
N LEU A 121 -11.20 -11.32 1.66
CA LEU A 121 -12.47 -10.64 1.95
C LEU A 121 -12.67 -9.34 1.15
N ARG A 122 -11.74 -9.01 0.25
CA ARG A 122 -11.77 -7.75 -0.52
C ARG A 122 -12.70 -7.78 -1.71
#